data_AF-A0A7V0KLJ0-F1
#
_entry.id   AF-A0A7V0KLJ0-F1
#
_cell.length_a   1.000
_cell.length_b   1.000
_cell.length_c   1.000
_cell.angle_alpha   90.00
_cell.angle_beta   90.00
_cell.angle_gamma   90.00
#
_symmetry.space_group_name_H-M   'P 1'
#
loop_
_entity.id
_entity.type
_entity.pdbx_description
1 polymer ?
#
loop_
_entity_poly.entity_id
_entity_poly.type
_entity_poly.pdbx_seq_one_letter_code
_entity_poly.pdbx_strand_id
1 'polypeptide(L)'
;MRIHVGTGNPLKTDAVAAAFRAAFPDSRIEVSSIRVHSGVPPQPFGEKVTDGAIARAKGARGDADFGVGIEAGLVRLPRLDDYLNLQV
;
A
#
# COMPACT_ATOMS: atom_id res chain seq x y z
N MET A 1 -1.68 5.22 17.76
CA MET A 1 -2.21 5.19 16.39
C MET A 1 -2.25 3.75 15.93
N ARG A 2 -3.42 3.29 15.48
CA ARG A 2 -3.63 1.97 14.88
C ARG A 2 -3.63 2.11 13.37
N ILE A 3 -2.83 1.28 12.69
CA ILE A 3 -2.68 1.30 11.24
C ILE A 3 -2.93 -0.09 10.70
N HIS A 4 -3.86 -0.22 9.77
CA HIS A 4 -4.11 -1.46 9.05
C HIS A 4 -3.53 -1.38 7.65
N VAL A 5 -2.74 -2.39 7.26
CA VAL A 5 -2.12 -2.48 5.94
C VAL A 5 -2.80 -3.58 5.13
N GLY A 6 -3.34 -3.23 3.96
CA GLY A 6 -4.08 -4.13 3.07
C GLY A 6 -3.20 -5.11 2.30
N THR A 7 -2.41 -5.91 3.01
CA THR A 7 -1.44 -6.84 2.44
C THR A 7 -1.32 -8.11 3.28
N GLY A 8 -0.75 -9.16 2.68
CA GLY A 8 -0.26 -10.34 3.41
C GLY A 8 1.27 -10.43 3.41
N ASN A 9 1.98 -9.45 2.81
CA ASN A 9 3.44 -9.44 2.74
C ASN A 9 4.03 -8.68 3.96
N PRO A 10 4.80 -9.36 4.84
CA PRO A 10 5.35 -8.73 6.03
C PRO A 10 6.27 -7.54 5.71
N LEU A 11 7.01 -7.57 4.60
CA LEU A 11 7.91 -6.47 4.22
C LEU A 11 7.15 -5.16 3.96
N LYS A 12 5.94 -5.25 3.41
CA LYS A 12 5.09 -4.07 3.19
C LYS A 12 4.59 -3.51 4.53
N THR A 13 4.25 -4.38 5.48
CA THR A 13 3.85 -3.98 6.83
C THR A 13 5.00 -3.31 7.58
N ASP A 14 6.22 -3.86 7.49
CA ASP A 14 7.42 -3.30 8.11
C ASP A 14 7.78 -1.93 7.52
N ALA A 15 7.68 -1.77 6.20
CA ALA A 15 7.90 -0.50 5.53
C ALA A 15 6.91 0.59 6.02
N VAL A 16 5.63 0.24 6.18
CA VAL A 16 4.63 1.15 6.74
C VAL A 16 4.97 1.49 8.20
N ALA A 17 5.34 0.50 9.01
CA ALA A 17 5.73 0.75 10.40
C ALA A 17 6.93 1.69 10.52
N ALA A 18 7.95 1.52 9.68
CA ALA A 18 9.11 2.41 9.61
C ALA A 18 8.70 3.83 9.21
N ALA A 19 7.88 3.97 8.16
CA ALA A 19 7.40 5.28 7.68
C ALA A 19 6.59 6.03 8.74
N PHE A 20 5.65 5.36 9.42
CA PHE A 20 4.84 5.98 10.47
C PHE A 20 5.66 6.36 11.71
N ARG A 21 6.62 5.52 12.13
CA ARG A 21 7.51 5.86 13.24
C ARG A 21 8.41 7.05 12.93
N ALA A 22 8.88 7.17 11.69
CA ALA A 22 9.66 8.32 11.25
C ALA A 22 8.82 9.61 11.18
N ALA A 23 7.58 9.51 10.70
CA ALA A 23 6.69 10.67 10.56
C ALA A 23 6.06 11.12 11.90
N PHE A 24 5.86 10.20 12.84
CA PHE A 24 5.21 10.45 14.12
C PHE A 24 6.04 9.87 15.29
N PRO A 25 7.25 10.41 15.56
CA PRO A 25 8.21 9.81 16.50
C PRO A 25 7.70 9.71 17.93
N ASP A 26 6.85 10.65 18.36
CA ASP A 26 6.30 10.68 19.73
C ASP A 26 5.00 9.89 19.90
N SER A 27 4.50 9.27 18.82
CA SER A 27 3.26 8.50 18.84
C SER A 27 3.52 7.00 19.04
N ARG A 28 2.71 6.35 19.87
CA ARG A 28 2.67 4.88 19.91
C ARG A 28 2.06 4.34 18.61
N ILE A 29 2.84 3.60 17.82
CA ILE A 29 2.45 3.06 16.51
C ILE A 29 2.18 1.55 16.62
N GLU A 30 0.98 1.12 16.25
CA GLU A 30 0.56 -0.28 16.17
C GLU A 30 0.11 -0.59 14.75
N VAL A 31 0.80 -1.53 14.08
CA VAL A 31 0.55 -1.87 12.67
C VAL A 31 0.11 -3.33 12.56
N SER A 32 -1.00 -3.56 11.86
CA SER A 32 -1.57 -4.89 11.62
C SER A 32 -1.75 -5.16 10.12
N SER A 33 -1.50 -6.40 9.71
CA SER A 33 -1.67 -6.86 8.33
C SER A 33 -3.09 -7.37 8.12
N ILE A 34 -3.84 -6.79 7.18
CA ILE A 34 -5.20 -7.20 6.81
C ILE A 34 -5.17 -7.77 5.39
N ARG A 35 -5.59 -9.03 5.21
CA ARG A 35 -5.72 -9.61 3.88
C ARG A 35 -6.91 -8.98 3.14
N VAL A 36 -6.61 -8.29 2.05
CA VAL A 36 -7.61 -7.63 1.19
C VAL A 36 -7.40 -8.07 -0.26
N HIS A 37 -8.50 -8.36 -0.95
CA HIS A 37 -8.50 -8.54 -2.41
C HIS A 37 -8.57 -7.17 -3.09
N SER A 38 -7.56 -6.82 -3.90
CA SER A 38 -7.45 -5.50 -4.52
C SER A 38 -8.43 -5.29 -5.70
N GLY A 39 -9.01 -6.36 -6.24
CA GLY A 39 -9.93 -6.27 -7.40
C GLY A 39 -9.21 -6.05 -8.73
N VAL A 40 -7.88 -5.94 -8.72
CA VAL A 40 -7.04 -5.78 -9.92
C VAL A 40 -6.23 -7.06 -10.18
N PRO A 41 -5.75 -7.29 -11.42
CA PRO A 41 -4.90 -8.43 -11.74
C PRO A 41 -3.62 -8.47 -10.88
N PRO A 42 -2.97 -9.64 -10.73
CA PRO A 42 -1.74 -9.79 -9.94
C PRO A 42 -0.59 -8.86 -10.37
N GLN A 43 -0.53 -8.52 -11.66
CA GLN A 43 0.39 -7.54 -12.24
C GLN A 43 -0.43 -6.42 -12.88
N PRO A 44 -0.78 -5.36 -12.11
CA PRO A 44 -1.52 -4.23 -12.65
C PRO A 44 -0.63 -3.36 -13.56
N PHE A 45 -1.27 -2.70 -14.52
CA PHE A 45 -0.66 -1.77 -15.45
C PHE A 45 -1.33 -0.41 -15.36
N GLY A 46 -0.53 0.66 -15.48
CA GLY A 46 -1.02 2.04 -15.50
C GLY A 46 -1.86 2.40 -14.26
N GLU A 47 -3.03 2.98 -14.47
CA GLU A 47 -3.90 3.45 -13.38
C GLU A 47 -4.40 2.33 -12.46
N LYS A 48 -4.47 1.09 -12.95
CA LYS A 48 -4.87 -0.07 -12.13
C LYS A 48 -3.95 -0.30 -10.93
N VAL A 49 -2.70 0.18 -10.98
CA VAL A 49 -1.79 0.11 -9.84
C VAL A 49 -2.33 0.96 -8.70
N THR A 50 -2.71 2.20 -9.00
CA THR A 50 -3.31 3.13 -8.05
C THR A 50 -4.68 2.66 -7.57
N ASP A 51 -5.51 2.12 -8.47
CA ASP A 51 -6.81 1.54 -8.10
C ASP A 51 -6.65 0.39 -7.09
N GLY A 52 -5.68 -0.49 -7.33
CA GLY A 52 -5.35 -1.58 -6.43
C GLY A 52 -4.87 -1.11 -5.06
N ALA A 53 -4.01 -0.09 -5.02
CA ALA A 53 -3.54 0.53 -3.77
C ALA A 53 -4.72 1.15 -2.99
N ILE A 54 -5.60 1.90 -3.66
CA ILE A 54 -6.79 2.50 -3.05
C ILE A 54 -7.75 1.43 -2.51
N ALA A 55 -8.01 0.38 -3.28
CA ALA A 55 -8.88 -0.72 -2.86
C ALA A 55 -8.32 -1.44 -1.62
N ARG A 56 -7.01 -1.70 -1.59
CA ARG A 56 -6.33 -2.27 -0.40
C ARG A 56 -6.44 -1.37 0.82
N ALA A 57 -6.17 -0.07 0.67
CA ALA A 57 -6.25 0.89 1.76
C ALA A 57 -7.66 0.95 2.37
N LYS A 58 -8.67 1.09 1.51
CA LYS A 58 -10.09 1.14 1.92
C LYS A 58 -10.54 -0.16 2.56
N GLY A 59 -10.22 -1.31 1.95
CA GLY A 59 -10.61 -2.61 2.46
C GLY A 59 -9.95 -2.98 3.80
N ALA A 60 -8.77 -2.43 4.09
CA ALA A 60 -8.06 -2.71 5.34
C ALA A 60 -8.47 -1.79 6.49
N ARG A 61 -8.97 -0.57 6.18
CA ARG A 61 -9.14 0.52 7.14
C ARG A 61 -9.86 0.13 8.43
N GLY A 62 -10.97 -0.60 8.34
CA GLY A 62 -11.75 -1.07 9.49
C GLY A 62 -11.94 0.02 10.57
N ASP A 63 -11.68 -0.35 11.82
CA ASP A 63 -11.74 0.51 13.00
C ASP A 63 -10.41 1.18 13.38
N ALA A 64 -9.37 1.07 12.53
CA ALA A 64 -8.06 1.66 12.79
C ALA A 64 -8.11 3.21 12.80
N ASP A 65 -6.97 3.88 12.83
CA ASP A 65 -6.88 5.31 12.54
C ASP A 65 -6.54 5.54 11.06
N PHE A 66 -5.75 4.64 10.47
CA PHE A 66 -5.32 4.67 9.07
C PHE A 66 -5.46 3.31 8.39
N GLY A 67 -5.78 3.35 7.10
CA GLY A 67 -5.78 2.20 6.20
C GLY A 67 -4.76 2.47 5.10
N VAL A 68 -3.80 1.57 4.90
CA VAL A 68 -2.70 1.74 3.96
C VAL A 68 -2.72 0.64 2.93
N GLY A 69 -2.67 1.02 1.66
CA GLY A 69 -2.54 0.09 0.54
C GLY A 69 -1.24 0.38 -0.17
N ILE A 70 -0.53 -0.68 -0.55
CA ILE A 70 0.71 -0.61 -1.31
C ILE A 70 0.60 -1.64 -2.44
N GLU A 71 0.69 -1.19 -3.69
CA GLU A 71 0.55 -2.01 -4.89
C GLU A 71 1.73 -1.77 -5.83
N ALA A 72 2.31 -2.87 -6.33
CA ALA A 72 3.36 -2.78 -7.34
C ALA A 72 2.74 -2.97 -8.71
N GLY A 73 3.24 -2.28 -9.72
CA GLY A 73 2.78 -2.50 -11.08
C GLY A 73 3.59 -1.76 -12.14
N LEU A 74 3.27 -2.07 -13.39
CA LEU A 74 3.99 -1.54 -14.54
C LEU A 74 3.35 -0.24 -15.01
N VAL A 75 4.10 0.85 -14.92
CA VAL A 75 3.64 2.19 -15.30
C VAL A 75 4.51 2.72 -16.42
N ARG A 76 3.87 3.32 -17.44
CA ARG A 76 4.57 4.04 -18.51
C ARG A 76 4.68 5.50 -18.12
N LEU A 77 5.90 6.02 -18.10
CA LEU A 77 6.16 7.43 -17.81
C LEU A 77 6.38 8.19 -19.13
N PRO A 78 6.01 9.47 -19.25
CA PRO A 78 6.14 10.23 -20.51
C PRO A 78 7.55 10.28 -21.11
N ARG A 79 8.59 10.07 -20.29
CA ARG A 79 10.01 10.12 -20.70
C ARG A 79 10.61 8.75 -20.98
N LEU A 80 9.81 7.68 -20.95
CA LEU A 80 10.27 6.31 -21.14
C LEU A 80 9.42 5.65 -22.23
N ASP A 81 10.10 5.02 -23.18
CA ASP A 81 9.42 4.20 -24.19
C ASP A 81 8.92 2.87 -23.60
N ASP A 82 9.48 2.46 -22.45
CA ASP A 82 9.22 1.21 -21.75
C ASP A 82 8.40 1.37 -20.45
N TYR A 83 8.04 0.23 -19.87
CA TYR A 83 7.39 0.17 -18.55
C TYR A 83 8.41 0.15 -17.42
N LEU A 84 8.12 0.90 -16.36
CA LEU A 84 8.83 0.83 -15.10
C LEU A 84 7.95 0.12 -14.06
N ASN A 85 8.53 -0.83 -13.33
CA ASN A 85 7.84 -1.42 -12.18
C ASN A 85 7.94 -0.44 -11.01
N LEU A 86 6.81 0.13 -10.63
CA LEU A 86 6.69 1.11 -9.55
C LEU A 86 5.82 0.57 -8.43
N GLN A 87 6.19 0.92 -7.21
CA GLN A 87 5.38 0.66 -6.03
C GLN A 87 4.68 1.95 -5.62
N VAL A 88 3.36 1.91 -5.61
CA VAL A 88 2.45 3.01 -5.26
C VAL A 88 1.76 2.71 -3.95
#